data_AF-A0A7V1NQ36-F1
#
_entry.id   AF-A0A7V1NQ36-F1
#
_cell.length_a   1.000
_cell.length_b   1.000
_cell.length_c   1.000
_cell.angle_alpha   90.00
_cell.angle_beta   90.00
_cell.angle_gamma   90.00
#
_symmetry.space_group_name_H-M   'P 1'
#
loop_
_entity.id
_entity.type
_entity.pdbx_description
1 polymer ?
#
loop_
_entity_poly.entity_id
_entity_poly.type
_entity_poly.pdbx_seq_one_letter_code
_entity_poly.pdbx_strand_id
1 'polypeptide(L)'
;ICEKCGKPMVIKMGRFGKFLACSGYPECKNTKPVPVKHNKSKISCPTDCGGYLTEKRTKKGRRFYGCSSYPKCDYATWTLPAETKKETGEH
;
A
#
# COMPACT_ATOMS: atom_id res chain seq x y z
N ILE A 1 6.58 -9.14 -20.49
CA ILE A 1 6.95 -10.48 -21.03
C ILE A 1 7.82 -11.18 -19.99
N CYS A 2 7.77 -12.51 -19.87
CA CYS A 2 8.56 -13.30 -18.92
C CYS A 2 10.04 -13.35 -19.34
N GLU A 3 10.93 -12.93 -18.45
CA GLU A 3 12.39 -12.90 -18.74
C GLU A 3 13.04 -14.28 -18.86
N LYS A 4 12.39 -15.34 -18.34
CA LYS A 4 12.97 -16.70 -18.38
C LYS A 4 12.63 -17.46 -19.67
N CYS A 5 11.51 -17.16 -20.31
CA CYS A 5 11.01 -17.97 -21.42
C CYS A 5 10.34 -17.16 -22.54
N GLY A 6 10.31 -15.83 -22.46
CA GLY A 6 9.72 -14.98 -23.50
C GLY A 6 8.19 -15.05 -23.61
N LYS A 7 7.51 -15.90 -22.83
CA LYS A 7 6.04 -15.99 -22.82
C LYS A 7 5.40 -14.79 -22.08
N PRO A 8 4.15 -14.40 -22.38
CA PRO A 8 3.47 -13.34 -21.65
C PRO A 8 3.30 -13.72 -20.16
N MET A 9 3.22 -12.72 -19.30
CA MET A 9 2.91 -12.94 -17.89
C MET A 9 1.49 -12.47 -17.59
N VAL A 10 0.80 -13.19 -16.73
CA VAL A 10 -0.60 -12.99 -16.36
C VAL A 10 -0.73 -12.70 -14.87
N ILE A 11 -1.66 -11.84 -14.47
CA ILE A 11 -1.90 -11.54 -13.06
C ILE A 11 -2.79 -12.64 -12.46
N LYS A 12 -2.31 -13.33 -11.43
CA LYS A 12 -3.06 -14.30 -10.65
C LYS A 12 -3.24 -13.81 -9.21
N MET A 13 -4.26 -14.32 -8.53
CA MET A 13 -4.53 -14.00 -7.12
C MET A 13 -4.09 -15.18 -6.26
N GLY A 14 -3.23 -14.91 -5.28
CA GLY A 14 -2.75 -15.89 -4.31
C GLY A 14 -3.08 -15.47 -2.88
N ARG A 15 -2.62 -16.26 -1.90
CA ARG A 15 -2.88 -16.04 -0.46
C ARG A 15 -2.47 -14.64 0.03
N PHE A 16 -1.42 -14.07 -0.56
CA PHE A 16 -0.85 -12.77 -0.16
C PHE A 16 -1.28 -11.61 -1.08
N GLY A 17 -2.18 -11.85 -2.04
CA GLY A 17 -2.66 -10.86 -2.98
C GLY A 17 -2.33 -11.18 -4.43
N LYS A 18 -2.42 -10.16 -5.29
CA LYS A 18 -2.17 -10.30 -6.73
C LYS A 18 -0.67 -10.45 -7.00
N PHE A 19 -0.31 -11.39 -7.86
CA PHE A 19 1.06 -11.63 -8.31
C PHE A 19 1.09 -11.92 -9.81
N LEU A 20 2.23 -11.71 -10.43
CA LEU A 20 2.42 -11.87 -11.86
C LEU A 20 3.02 -13.25 -12.10
N ALA A 21 2.31 -14.14 -12.78
CA ALA A 21 2.74 -15.50 -13.10
C ALA A 21 3.03 -15.64 -14.58
N CYS A 22 4.03 -16.43 -14.95
CA CYS A 22 4.26 -16.78 -16.35
C CYS A 22 3.06 -17.57 -16.93
N SER A 23 2.64 -17.28 -18.16
CA SER A 23 1.57 -18.03 -18.83
C SER A 23 1.98 -19.46 -19.19
N GLY A 24 3.29 -19.72 -19.35
CA GLY A 24 3.83 -21.03 -19.67
C GLY A 24 3.94 -22.02 -18.50
N TYR A 25 3.14 -21.88 -17.46
CA TYR A 25 3.09 -22.88 -16.37
C TYR A 25 2.43 -24.17 -16.88
N PRO A 26 2.92 -25.38 -16.57
CA PRO A 26 3.93 -25.73 -15.55
C PRO A 26 5.39 -25.66 -16.00
N GLU A 27 5.67 -25.51 -17.30
CA GLU A 27 7.02 -25.52 -17.88
C GLU A 27 7.89 -24.36 -17.36
N CYS A 28 7.28 -23.20 -17.12
CA CYS A 28 7.95 -22.04 -16.56
C CYS A 28 7.25 -21.56 -15.28
N LYS A 29 7.86 -21.87 -14.12
CA LYS A 29 7.37 -21.49 -12.79
C LYS A 29 7.75 -20.07 -12.36
N ASN A 30 8.09 -19.20 -13.31
CA ASN A 30 8.50 -17.83 -13.00
C ASN A 30 7.30 -17.02 -12.47
N THR A 31 7.46 -16.42 -11.29
CA THR A 31 6.49 -15.52 -10.70
C THR A 31 7.20 -14.25 -10.23
N LYS A 32 6.52 -13.12 -10.28
CA LYS A 32 6.99 -11.84 -9.77
C LYS A 32 5.92 -11.23 -8.87
N PRO A 33 6.28 -10.60 -7.73
CA PRO A 33 5.33 -9.82 -6.97
C PRO A 33 4.80 -8.68 -7.84
N VAL A 34 3.48 -8.52 -7.91
CA VAL A 34 2.93 -7.26 -8.44
C VAL A 34 3.08 -6.24 -7.32
N PRO A 35 3.62 -5.04 -7.58
CA PRO A 35 3.54 -3.96 -6.62
C PRO A 35 2.06 -3.72 -6.35
N VAL A 36 1.58 -4.25 -5.21
CA VAL A 36 0.33 -3.80 -4.63
C VAL A 36 0.52 -2.31 -4.48
N LYS A 37 -0.25 -1.54 -5.24
CA LYS A 37 -0.40 -0.11 -5.01
C LYS A 37 -0.98 -0.02 -3.60
N HIS A 38 -0.13 0.02 -2.59
CA HIS A 38 -0.47 0.62 -1.32
C HIS A 38 -0.96 1.98 -1.74
N ASN A 39 -2.26 2.22 -1.60
CA ASN A 39 -2.84 3.51 -1.88
C ASN A 39 -2.04 4.48 -1.01
N LYS A 40 -1.07 5.15 -1.62
CA LYS A 40 -0.41 6.29 -1.01
C LYS A 40 -1.58 7.22 -0.77
N SER A 41 -1.96 7.41 0.49
CA SER A 41 -2.97 8.38 0.80
C SER A 41 -2.43 9.69 0.25
N LYS A 42 -3.19 10.36 -0.62
CA LYS A 42 -2.79 11.68 -1.13
C LYS A 42 -2.84 12.75 -0.03
N ILE A 43 -3.26 12.36 1.16
CA ILE A 43 -3.38 13.19 2.35
C ILE A 43 -1.99 13.47 2.92
N SER A 44 -1.59 14.74 2.82
CA SER A 44 -0.45 15.29 3.56
C SER A 44 -0.69 15.19 5.07
N CYS A 45 0.39 15.02 5.83
CA CYS A 45 0.31 14.97 7.27
C CYS A 45 -0.21 16.32 7.83
N PRO A 46 -1.27 16.32 8.66
CA PRO A 46 -1.84 17.56 9.19
C PRO A 46 -0.95 18.27 10.23
N THR A 47 0.14 17.62 10.67
CA THR A 47 1.11 18.22 11.60
C THR A 47 2.18 19.06 10.89
N ASP A 48 1.98 19.39 9.62
CA ASP A 48 2.88 20.20 8.78
C ASP A 48 4.35 19.72 8.77
N CYS A 49 4.58 18.42 8.94
CA CYS A 49 5.93 17.85 8.98
C CYS A 49 6.52 17.56 7.58
N GLY A 50 5.83 17.97 6.52
CA GLY A 50 6.17 17.67 5.12
C GLY A 50 5.99 16.19 4.71
N GLY A 51 5.49 15.34 5.61
CA GLY A 51 5.18 13.94 5.33
C GLY A 51 3.78 13.72 4.76
N TYR A 52 3.47 12.48 4.39
CA TYR A 52 2.13 12.05 3.96
C TYR A 52 1.63 10.87 4.79
N LEU A 53 0.31 10.71 4.88
CA LEU A 53 -0.29 9.59 5.59
C LEU A 53 -0.19 8.30 4.78
N THR A 54 0.22 7.22 5.45
CA THR A 54 0.33 5.89 4.86
C THR A 54 -0.57 4.91 5.59
N GLU A 55 -1.36 4.14 4.83
CA GLU A 55 -2.16 3.05 5.41
C GLU A 55 -1.22 1.95 5.92
N LYS A 56 -1.25 1.71 7.22
CA LYS A 56 -0.53 0.65 7.93
C LYS A 56 -1.53 -0.27 8.61
N ARG A 57 -1.10 -1.48 8.95
CA ARG A 57 -1.90 -2.45 9.70
C ARG A 57 -1.19 -2.82 10.99
N THR A 58 -1.96 -2.86 12.07
CA THR A 58 -1.50 -3.39 13.35
C THR A 58 -1.38 -4.91 13.31
N LYS A 59 -0.69 -5.51 14.30
CA LYS A 59 -0.58 -6.97 14.46
C LYS A 59 -1.96 -7.67 14.55
N LYS A 60 -2.98 -6.96 15.06
CA LYS A 60 -4.38 -7.41 15.14
C LYS A 60 -5.18 -7.18 13.85
N GLY A 61 -4.55 -6.71 12.77
CA GLY A 61 -5.20 -6.48 11.47
C GLY A 61 -5.99 -5.17 11.35
N ARG A 62 -6.11 -4.38 12.41
CA ARG A 62 -6.74 -3.04 12.34
C ARG A 62 -5.89 -2.11 11.48
N ARG A 63 -6.53 -1.45 10.52
CA ARG A 63 -5.90 -0.42 9.67
C ARG A 63 -5.80 0.89 10.43
N PHE A 64 -4.70 1.59 10.24
CA PHE A 64 -4.48 2.95 10.75
C PHE A 64 -3.62 3.71 9.74
N TYR A 65 -3.60 5.03 9.85
CA TYR A 65 -2.87 5.91 8.95
C TYR A 65 -1.77 6.60 9.74
N GLY A 66 -0.52 6.21 9.48
CA GLY A 66 0.65 6.80 10.14
C GLY A 66 1.42 7.69 9.18
N CYS A 67 2.02 8.76 9.70
CA CYS A 67 2.91 9.62 8.92
C CYS A 67 4.08 8.82 8.34
N SER A 68 4.46 9.15 7.10
CA SER A 68 5.65 8.61 6.43
C SER A 68 6.96 9.07 7.05
N SER A 69 6.96 10.18 7.78
CA SER A 69 8.15 10.80 8.38
C SER A 69 8.50 10.26 9.77
N TYR A 70 7.90 9.15 10.21
CA TYR A 70 8.26 8.48 11.47
C TYR A 70 9.75 8.07 11.47
N PRO A 71 10.53 8.30 12.56
CA PRO A 71 10.12 8.72 13.90
C PRO A 71 10.06 10.25 14.13
N LYS A 72 10.37 11.07 13.12
CA LYS A 72 10.33 12.54 13.24
C LYS A 72 8.90 13.08 13.38
N CYS A 73 7.92 12.33 12.90
CA CYS A 73 6.50 12.59 13.07
C CYS A 73 5.81 11.28 13.46
N ASP A 74 5.28 11.23 14.67
CA ASP A 74 4.56 10.11 15.26
C ASP A 74 3.04 10.19 15.07
N TYR A 75 2.58 11.17 14.31
CA TYR A 75 1.16 11.34 13.98
C TYR A 75 0.59 10.06 13.36
N ALA A 76 -0.42 9.52 14.03
CA ALA A 76 -1.17 8.36 13.60
C ALA A 76 -2.66 8.54 13.91
N THR A 77 -3.52 8.18 12.96
CA THR A 77 -4.97 8.26 13.09
C THR A 77 -5.64 6.98 12.63
N TRP A 78 -6.80 6.63 13.19
CA TRP A 78 -7.59 5.49 12.75
C TRP A 78 -8.42 5.79 11.49
N THR A 79 -8.72 7.06 11.24
CA THR A 79 -9.51 7.55 10.12
C THR A 79 -8.73 8.60 9.35
N LEU A 80 -8.77 8.53 8.01
CA LEU A 80 -8.21 9.60 7.19
C LEU A 80 -9.06 10.85 7.38
N PRO A 81 -8.45 12.02 7.63
CA PRO A 81 -9.17 13.27 7.48
C PRO A 81 -9.56 13.36 6.00
N ALA A 82 -10.86 13.39 5.71
CA ALA A 82 -11.32 13.58 4.34
C ALA A 82 -10.63 14.82 3.77
N GLU A 83 -10.14 14.78 2.52
CA GLU A 83 -9.43 15.90 1.84
C GLU A 83 -10.32 17.15 1.64
N THR A 84 -11.40 17.29 2.40
CA THR A 84 -12.34 18.39 2.40
C THR A 84 -12.38 19.03 3.78
N LYS A 85 -11.64 20.14 3.87
CA LYS A 85 -11.82 21.29 4.77
C LYS A 85 -11.47 21.09 6.25
N LYS A 86 -10.69 22.06 6.74
CA LYS A 86 -10.57 22.46 8.15
C LYS A 86 -11.96 22.51 8.78
N GLU A 87 -12.15 21.88 9.94
CA GLU A 87 -13.16 22.16 10.99
C GLU A 87 -13.08 20.98 12.01
N THR A 88 -12.37 21.16 13.12
CA THR A 88 -12.81 21.55 14.48
C THR A 88 -13.19 20.38 15.40
N GLY A 89 -12.58 20.36 16.59
CA GLY A 89 -13.27 20.08 17.85
C GLY A 89 -13.24 18.63 18.38
N GLU A 90 -12.45 18.44 19.44
CA GLU A 90 -12.74 17.72 20.70
C GLU A 90 -13.92 16.75 20.80
N HIS A 91 -13.64 15.62 21.48
CA HIS A 91 -14.15 15.40 22.85
C HIS A 91 -13.20 14.47 23.63
#